data_AF-A0A7C5U175-F1
#
_entry.id   AF-A0A7C5U175-F1
#
_cell.length_a   1.000
_cell.length_b   1.000
_cell.length_c   1.000
_cell.angle_alpha   90.00
_cell.angle_beta   90.00
_cell.angle_gamma   90.00
#
_symmetry.space_group_name_H-M   'P 1'
#
loop_
_entity.id
_entity.type
_entity.pdbx_description
1 polymer ?
#
loop_
_entity_poly.entity_id
_entity_poly.type
_entity_poly.pdbx_seq_one_letter_code
_entity_poly.pdbx_strand_id
1 'polypeptide(L)'
;MSANPWYSRINISALDDEVRRTILLRVKSKLGFNRILEVLDVAKSSLHNYLHGFRRVPDEVVEEALRYLDEGEFYEIVRGVDRLRAVGIIRRDGSVDYSLILQAVALASRDEYLKQAILRFTVENFREDLRKMLGVNLAHVTFKWEPGFEEFLKTRKKRRKVLDPGTVSYYRSLFKKHLEGKTLSEELVEYVINYENKWLRNVFRHYVQYLYYLRKIPPETYGWLMEVVPSRSYKLDVRPYPINLEDVEETMRYLRENHELYYLIYRLMLESGLRLSHTLLVVEEFNPRELVEILGVGLETERLVCFESKGFCRYYVGIRGSQKPCEWAYFSVETLRLLEKHAGRTVNRNSIRKYAKRNKLVLPKYMRKIAWRLMIRVMPREVARFVQSRLGELRISEARYEDLLGEADQYYPKYLAVLGEKIYKKPAISEAETPQTLRKHTPH
;
A
#
# COMPACT_ATOMS: atom_id res chain seq x y z
N MET A 1 -56.87 -19.29 -40.73
CA MET A 1 -57.22 -17.90 -40.34
C MET A 1 -56.51 -17.60 -39.03
N SER A 2 -55.70 -16.54 -38.98
CA SER A 2 -54.90 -16.19 -37.80
C SER A 2 -55.79 -16.00 -36.57
N ALA A 3 -55.45 -16.66 -35.46
CA ALA A 3 -56.28 -16.78 -34.27
C ALA A 3 -56.39 -15.52 -33.39
N ASN A 4 -55.93 -14.35 -33.86
CA ASN A 4 -56.27 -13.06 -33.27
C ASN A 4 -55.84 -11.94 -34.23
N PRO A 5 -56.74 -11.11 -34.76
CA PRO A 5 -56.35 -9.99 -35.62
C PRO A 5 -55.50 -8.97 -34.85
N TRP A 6 -54.46 -8.39 -35.47
CA TRP A 6 -53.51 -7.47 -34.81
C TRP A 6 -54.19 -6.29 -34.09
N TYR A 7 -55.27 -5.78 -34.66
CA TYR A 7 -56.02 -4.65 -34.12
C TYR A 7 -56.74 -4.97 -32.79
N SER A 8 -56.97 -6.25 -32.44
CA SER A 8 -57.56 -6.63 -31.15
C SER A 8 -56.62 -6.41 -29.96
N ARG A 9 -55.32 -6.23 -30.22
CA ARG A 9 -54.29 -5.99 -29.20
C ARG A 9 -54.07 -4.50 -28.90
N ILE A 10 -54.76 -3.62 -29.64
CA ILE A 10 -54.55 -2.17 -29.54
C ILE A 10 -55.51 -1.59 -28.52
N ASN A 11 -54.95 -0.85 -27.57
CA ASN A 11 -55.76 -0.07 -26.66
C ASN A 11 -56.24 1.23 -27.34
N ILE A 12 -57.31 1.14 -28.12
CA ILE A 12 -57.91 2.25 -28.89
C ILE A 12 -58.21 3.44 -27.98
N SER A 13 -58.70 3.16 -26.79
CA SER A 13 -59.07 4.16 -25.79
C SER A 13 -57.90 5.04 -25.32
N ALA A 14 -56.66 4.58 -25.51
CA ALA A 14 -55.43 5.29 -25.16
C ALA A 14 -54.84 6.11 -26.32
N LEU A 15 -55.40 6.02 -27.52
CA LEU A 15 -55.03 6.84 -28.66
C LEU A 15 -55.57 8.27 -28.48
N ASP A 16 -54.71 9.25 -28.76
CA ASP A 16 -55.10 10.66 -28.79
C ASP A 16 -56.02 10.98 -29.98
N ASP A 17 -56.63 12.17 -29.95
CA ASP A 17 -57.64 12.56 -30.94
C ASP A 17 -57.05 12.80 -32.33
N GLU A 18 -55.78 13.20 -32.44
CA GLU A 18 -55.12 13.47 -33.72
C GLU A 18 -54.73 12.16 -34.42
N VAL A 19 -54.25 11.17 -33.66
CA VAL A 19 -53.97 9.81 -34.13
C VAL A 19 -55.26 9.15 -34.59
N ARG A 20 -56.34 9.24 -33.82
CA ARG A 20 -57.67 8.72 -34.21
C ARG A 20 -58.16 9.34 -35.52
N ARG A 21 -58.00 10.66 -35.67
CA ARG A 21 -58.35 11.37 -36.90
C ARG A 21 -57.49 10.94 -38.08
N THR A 22 -56.19 10.76 -37.85
CA THR A 22 -55.23 10.35 -38.90
C THR A 22 -55.51 8.93 -39.39
N ILE A 23 -55.89 8.01 -38.50
CA ILE A 23 -56.41 6.68 -38.84
C ILE A 23 -57.61 6.82 -39.78
N LEU A 24 -58.59 7.65 -39.41
CA LEU A 24 -59.79 7.87 -40.22
C LEU A 24 -59.47 8.46 -41.61
N LEU A 25 -58.54 9.41 -41.66
CA LEU A 25 -58.08 10.03 -42.91
C LEU A 25 -57.40 9.00 -43.82
N ARG A 26 -56.55 8.12 -43.27
CA ARG A 26 -55.90 7.05 -44.04
C ARG A 26 -56.93 6.09 -44.63
N VAL A 27 -57.91 5.66 -43.83
CA VAL A 27 -58.99 4.77 -44.29
C VAL A 27 -59.87 5.46 -45.33
N LYS A 28 -60.19 6.75 -45.16
CA LYS A 28 -60.94 7.54 -46.15
C LYS A 28 -60.20 7.60 -47.48
N SER A 29 -58.90 7.84 -47.47
CA SER A 29 -58.08 7.88 -48.68
C SER A 29 -58.06 6.53 -49.41
N LYS A 30 -58.15 5.41 -48.66
CA LYS A 30 -58.13 4.05 -49.21
C LYS A 30 -59.48 3.60 -49.79
N LEU A 31 -60.58 3.89 -49.09
CA LEU A 31 -61.91 3.41 -49.46
C LEU A 31 -62.73 4.42 -50.28
N GLY A 32 -62.39 5.70 -50.21
CA GLY A 32 -63.19 6.80 -50.76
C GLY A 32 -64.34 7.22 -49.83
N PHE A 33 -64.88 8.43 -50.05
CA PHE A 33 -65.80 9.08 -49.10
C PHE A 33 -67.17 8.39 -48.95
N ASN A 34 -67.72 7.80 -50.01
CA ASN A 34 -69.03 7.14 -49.92
C ASN A 34 -68.92 5.77 -49.25
N ARG A 35 -67.88 5.00 -49.60
CA ARG A 35 -67.68 3.65 -49.08
C ARG A 35 -67.31 3.64 -47.60
N ILE A 36 -66.57 4.64 -47.11
CA ILE A 36 -66.26 4.75 -45.68
C ILE A 36 -67.51 5.03 -44.82
N LEU A 37 -68.52 5.74 -45.35
CA LEU A 37 -69.78 5.98 -44.63
C LEU A 37 -70.56 4.68 -44.41
N GLU A 38 -70.63 3.85 -45.44
CA GLU A 38 -71.27 2.53 -45.39
C GLU A 38 -70.53 1.58 -44.45
N VAL A 39 -69.21 1.54 -44.57
CA VAL A 39 -68.35 0.61 -43.84
C VAL A 39 -68.27 0.91 -42.34
N LEU A 40 -68.19 2.19 -41.97
CA LEU A 40 -68.09 2.59 -40.57
C LEU A 40 -69.46 2.81 -39.91
N ASP A 41 -70.55 2.66 -40.67
CA ASP A 41 -71.94 2.96 -40.26
C ASP A 41 -72.10 4.36 -39.63
N VAL A 42 -71.57 5.39 -40.31
CA VAL A 42 -71.55 6.76 -39.79
C VAL A 42 -72.28 7.71 -40.73
N ALA A 43 -73.12 8.59 -40.18
CA ALA A 43 -73.75 9.66 -40.95
C ALA A 43 -72.72 10.64 -41.54
N LYS A 44 -73.02 11.19 -42.74
CA LYS A 44 -72.15 12.12 -43.47
C LYS A 44 -71.71 13.33 -42.63
N SER A 45 -72.61 13.90 -41.82
CA SER A 45 -72.32 15.01 -40.91
C SER A 45 -71.38 14.62 -39.78
N SER A 46 -71.55 13.43 -39.18
CA SER A 46 -70.67 12.90 -38.13
C SER A 46 -69.27 12.64 -38.67
N LEU A 47 -69.14 12.02 -39.86
CA LEU A 47 -67.84 11.79 -40.48
C LEU A 47 -67.11 13.11 -40.78
N HIS A 48 -67.83 14.13 -41.26
CA HIS A 48 -67.27 15.47 -41.44
C HIS A 48 -66.74 16.04 -40.11
N ASN A 49 -67.53 15.96 -39.03
CA ASN A 49 -67.12 16.46 -37.72
C ASN A 49 -65.87 15.76 -37.18
N TYR A 50 -65.73 14.45 -37.41
CA TYR A 50 -64.54 13.67 -37.05
C TYR A 50 -63.32 14.08 -37.87
N LEU A 51 -63.46 14.17 -39.19
CA LEU A 51 -62.35 14.50 -40.09
C LEU A 51 -61.85 15.95 -39.94
N HIS A 52 -62.68 16.85 -39.43
CA HIS A 52 -62.31 18.24 -39.15
C HIS A 52 -61.92 18.48 -37.69
N GLY A 53 -61.99 17.46 -36.81
CA GLY A 53 -61.60 17.58 -35.40
C GLY A 53 -62.62 18.33 -34.53
N PHE A 54 -63.83 18.59 -35.02
CA PHE A 54 -64.91 19.22 -34.24
C PHE A 54 -65.49 18.27 -33.19
N ARG A 55 -65.32 16.96 -33.39
CA ARG A 55 -65.75 15.92 -32.44
C ARG A 55 -64.70 14.81 -32.40
N ARG A 56 -64.44 14.29 -31.19
CA ARG A 56 -63.63 13.09 -30.99
C ARG A 56 -64.23 11.90 -31.73
N VAL A 57 -63.39 11.13 -32.42
CA VAL A 57 -63.79 9.87 -33.06
C VAL A 57 -64.10 8.84 -31.98
N PRO A 58 -65.31 8.23 -31.96
CA PRO A 58 -65.65 7.18 -31.00
C PRO A 58 -64.77 5.93 -31.15
N ASP A 59 -64.55 5.19 -30.07
CA ASP A 59 -63.71 3.98 -30.04
C ASP A 59 -64.19 2.93 -31.06
N GLU A 60 -65.51 2.70 -31.14
CA GLU A 60 -66.15 1.77 -32.09
C GLU A 60 -65.83 2.11 -33.55
N VAL A 61 -65.83 3.40 -33.88
CA VAL A 61 -65.53 3.89 -35.24
C VAL A 61 -64.05 3.70 -35.57
N VAL A 62 -63.17 3.90 -34.59
CA VAL A 62 -61.73 3.65 -34.75
C VAL A 62 -61.45 2.14 -34.88
N GLU A 63 -62.14 1.31 -34.11
CA GLU A 63 -62.02 -0.15 -34.18
C GLU A 63 -62.40 -0.67 -35.56
N GLU A 64 -63.53 -0.21 -36.10
CA GLU A 64 -63.96 -0.58 -37.45
C GLU A 64 -62.99 -0.05 -38.51
N ALA A 65 -62.47 1.17 -38.34
CA ALA A 65 -61.47 1.74 -39.24
C ALA A 65 -60.15 0.94 -39.26
N LEU A 66 -59.68 0.42 -38.13
CA LEU A 66 -58.46 -0.37 -38.04
C LEU A 66 -58.53 -1.67 -38.86
N ARG A 67 -59.73 -2.23 -39.09
CA ARG A 67 -59.91 -3.44 -39.91
C ARG A 67 -59.51 -3.25 -41.38
N TYR A 68 -59.42 -2.00 -41.84
CA TYR A 68 -59.06 -1.64 -43.22
C TYR A 68 -57.60 -1.19 -43.37
N LEU A 69 -56.85 -1.18 -42.27
CA LEU A 69 -55.42 -0.94 -42.26
C LEU A 69 -54.66 -2.24 -42.08
N ASP A 70 -53.45 -2.30 -42.63
CA ASP A 70 -52.47 -3.28 -42.18
C ASP A 70 -51.68 -2.77 -40.96
N GLU A 71 -50.97 -3.69 -40.29
CA GLU A 71 -50.20 -3.38 -39.08
C GLU A 71 -49.06 -2.38 -39.36
N GLY A 72 -48.52 -2.38 -40.59
CA GLY A 72 -47.49 -1.44 -41.03
C GLY A 72 -48.04 -0.01 -41.17
N GLU A 73 -49.18 0.13 -41.85
CA GLU A 73 -49.91 1.39 -42.01
C GLU A 73 -50.27 1.99 -40.64
N PHE A 74 -50.65 1.16 -39.67
CA PHE A 74 -50.89 1.62 -38.30
C PHE A 74 -49.63 2.16 -37.63
N TYR A 75 -48.50 1.44 -37.72
CA TYR A 75 -47.25 1.89 -37.11
C TYR A 75 -46.62 3.10 -37.80
N GLU A 76 -46.97 3.37 -39.06
CA GLU A 76 -46.63 4.64 -39.71
C GLU A 76 -47.36 5.82 -39.06
N ILE A 77 -48.62 5.62 -38.68
CA ILE A 77 -49.50 6.64 -38.08
C ILE A 77 -49.18 6.83 -36.60
N VAL A 78 -49.06 5.73 -35.84
CA VAL A 78 -48.89 5.76 -34.38
C VAL A 78 -47.40 5.64 -34.04
N ARG A 79 -46.75 6.80 -33.81
CA ARG A 79 -45.31 6.89 -33.51
C ARG A 79 -45.03 7.29 -32.06
N GLY A 80 -43.81 7.03 -31.61
CA GLY A 80 -43.30 7.54 -30.33
C GLY A 80 -44.13 7.10 -29.11
N VAL A 81 -44.51 8.07 -28.27
CA VAL A 81 -45.20 7.86 -27.00
C VAL A 81 -46.58 7.24 -27.19
N ASP A 82 -47.30 7.61 -28.25
CA ASP A 82 -48.65 7.07 -28.52
C ASP A 82 -48.60 5.61 -28.95
N ARG A 83 -47.49 5.15 -29.51
CA ARG A 83 -47.25 3.72 -29.73
C ARG A 83 -47.10 2.98 -28.41
N LEU A 84 -46.37 3.54 -27.47
CA LEU A 84 -46.20 2.96 -26.14
C LEU A 84 -47.53 2.95 -25.36
N ARG A 85 -48.39 3.96 -25.54
CA ARG A 85 -49.76 3.98 -25.02
C ARG A 85 -50.66 2.93 -25.66
N ALA A 86 -50.63 2.82 -26.99
CA ALA A 86 -51.42 1.86 -27.75
C ALA A 86 -51.12 0.40 -27.36
N VAL A 87 -49.86 0.11 -27.01
CA VAL A 87 -49.38 -1.22 -26.58
C VAL A 87 -49.51 -1.41 -25.05
N GLY A 88 -49.92 -0.38 -24.31
CA GLY A 88 -50.18 -0.46 -22.87
C GLY A 88 -48.95 -0.32 -21.96
N ILE A 89 -47.79 0.08 -22.51
CA ILE A 89 -46.58 0.38 -21.72
C ILE A 89 -46.78 1.68 -20.91
N ILE A 90 -47.50 2.65 -21.49
CA ILE A 90 -47.87 3.90 -20.84
C ILE A 90 -49.37 3.90 -20.61
N ARG A 91 -49.78 4.13 -19.36
CA ARG A 91 -51.18 4.21 -18.95
C ARG A 91 -51.75 5.60 -19.26
N ARG A 92 -53.09 5.75 -19.18
CA ARG A 92 -53.79 7.00 -19.54
C ARG A 92 -53.41 8.20 -18.66
N ASP A 93 -53.01 7.95 -17.42
CA ASP A 93 -52.53 8.97 -16.47
C ASP A 93 -51.06 9.36 -16.70
N GLY A 94 -50.41 8.80 -17.73
CA GLY A 94 -48.98 9.00 -17.99
C GLY A 94 -48.07 8.14 -17.13
N SER A 95 -48.62 7.31 -16.22
CA SER A 95 -47.83 6.36 -15.46
C SER A 95 -47.33 5.23 -16.36
N VAL A 96 -46.16 4.70 -16.02
CA VAL A 96 -45.47 3.68 -16.81
C VAL A 96 -45.67 2.33 -16.16
N ASP A 97 -45.97 1.30 -16.95
CA ASP A 97 -46.01 -0.05 -16.43
C ASP A 97 -44.59 -0.61 -16.26
N TYR A 98 -44.05 -0.42 -15.06
CA TYR A 98 -42.70 -0.86 -14.71
C TYR A 98 -42.51 -2.37 -14.89
N SER A 99 -43.55 -3.19 -14.71
CA SER A 99 -43.45 -4.65 -14.87
C SER A 99 -43.17 -5.00 -16.34
N LEU A 100 -43.92 -4.41 -17.26
CA LEU A 100 -43.71 -4.60 -18.70
C LEU A 100 -42.35 -4.08 -19.16
N ILE A 101 -41.90 -2.92 -18.66
CA ILE A 101 -40.57 -2.40 -18.99
C ILE A 101 -39.47 -3.31 -18.46
N LEU A 102 -39.56 -3.78 -17.21
CA LEU A 102 -38.55 -4.68 -16.64
C LEU A 102 -38.49 -6.00 -17.41
N GLN A 103 -39.63 -6.52 -17.87
CA GLN A 103 -39.66 -7.70 -18.74
C GLN A 103 -39.03 -7.42 -20.11
N ALA A 104 -39.32 -6.26 -20.72
CA ALA A 104 -38.71 -5.86 -21.99
C ALA A 104 -37.18 -5.69 -21.87
N VAL A 105 -36.70 -5.10 -20.77
CA VAL A 105 -35.26 -4.97 -20.47
C VAL A 105 -34.63 -6.35 -20.22
N ALA A 106 -35.31 -7.23 -19.48
CA ALA A 106 -34.83 -8.60 -19.24
C ALA A 106 -34.71 -9.39 -20.57
N LEU A 107 -35.68 -9.23 -21.47
CA LEU A 107 -35.62 -9.84 -22.80
C LEU A 107 -34.50 -9.23 -23.64
N ALA A 108 -34.38 -7.90 -23.65
CA ALA A 108 -33.33 -7.16 -24.34
C ALA A 108 -31.92 -7.54 -23.85
N SER A 109 -31.74 -7.85 -22.57
CA SER A 109 -30.45 -8.28 -22.02
C SER A 109 -29.96 -9.65 -22.52
N ARG A 110 -30.87 -10.47 -23.09
CA ARG A 110 -30.54 -11.77 -23.70
C ARG A 110 -30.13 -11.65 -25.16
N ASP A 111 -30.44 -10.53 -25.80
CA ASP A 111 -30.05 -10.22 -27.17
C ASP A 111 -28.80 -9.34 -27.16
N GLU A 112 -27.75 -9.75 -27.89
CA GLU A 112 -26.45 -9.05 -27.80
C GLU A 112 -26.53 -7.64 -28.41
N TYR A 113 -27.33 -7.41 -29.45
CA TYR A 113 -27.48 -6.09 -30.05
C TYR A 113 -28.18 -5.12 -29.10
N LEU A 114 -29.32 -5.52 -28.54
CA LEU A 114 -30.08 -4.70 -27.60
C LEU A 114 -29.32 -4.47 -26.29
N LYS A 115 -28.60 -5.47 -25.80
CA LYS A 115 -27.69 -5.32 -24.65
C LYS A 115 -26.62 -4.26 -24.91
N GLN A 116 -25.97 -4.28 -26.08
CA GLN A 116 -24.98 -3.24 -26.44
C GLN A 116 -25.62 -1.86 -26.60
N ALA A 117 -26.87 -1.79 -27.08
CA ALA A 117 -27.63 -0.54 -27.16
C ALA A 117 -27.93 0.03 -25.76
N ILE A 118 -28.37 -0.82 -24.82
CA ILE A 118 -28.61 -0.43 -23.42
C ILE A 118 -27.32 0.07 -22.78
N LEU A 119 -26.20 -0.63 -22.96
CA LEU A 119 -24.90 -0.22 -22.40
C LEU A 119 -24.45 1.13 -22.97
N ARG A 120 -24.51 1.33 -24.28
CA ARG A 120 -24.16 2.61 -24.92
C ARG A 120 -25.04 3.75 -24.41
N PHE A 121 -26.35 3.54 -24.41
CA PHE A 121 -27.30 4.52 -23.88
C PHE A 121 -27.00 4.87 -22.42
N THR A 122 -26.67 3.86 -21.60
CA THR A 122 -26.37 4.08 -20.19
C THR A 122 -25.08 4.89 -20.00
N VAL A 123 -24.04 4.58 -20.77
CA VAL A 123 -22.75 5.29 -20.70
C VAL A 123 -22.87 6.73 -21.22
N GLU A 124 -23.60 6.95 -22.31
CA GLU A 124 -23.75 8.27 -22.92
C GLU A 124 -24.58 9.22 -22.04
N ASN A 125 -25.62 8.71 -21.38
CA ASN A 125 -26.58 9.54 -20.64
C ASN A 125 -26.35 9.56 -19.12
N PHE A 126 -25.74 8.52 -18.53
CA PHE A 126 -25.62 8.35 -17.08
C PHE A 126 -24.18 8.10 -16.61
N ARG A 127 -23.18 8.63 -17.34
CA ARG A 127 -21.76 8.42 -17.03
C ARG A 127 -21.40 8.74 -15.57
N GLU A 128 -21.85 9.87 -15.05
CA GLU A 128 -21.51 10.31 -13.69
C GLU A 128 -22.23 9.49 -12.61
N ASP A 129 -23.46 9.07 -12.85
CA ASP A 129 -24.18 8.20 -11.92
C ASP A 129 -23.61 6.77 -11.92
N LEU A 130 -23.18 6.26 -13.08
CA LEU A 130 -22.39 5.04 -13.17
C LEU A 130 -21.09 5.15 -12.37
N ARG A 131 -20.35 6.26 -12.47
CA ARG A 131 -19.12 6.48 -11.68
C ARG A 131 -19.39 6.50 -10.17
N LYS A 132 -20.50 7.09 -9.73
CA LYS A 132 -20.92 7.09 -8.32
C LYS A 132 -21.32 5.68 -7.85
N MET A 133 -22.15 4.98 -8.61
CA MET A 133 -22.60 3.61 -8.29
C MET A 133 -21.44 2.63 -8.23
N LEU A 134 -20.47 2.77 -9.13
CA LEU A 134 -19.25 1.96 -9.18
C LEU A 134 -18.18 2.39 -8.15
N GLY A 135 -18.46 3.40 -7.31
CA GLY A 135 -17.55 3.85 -6.27
C GLY A 135 -16.25 4.50 -6.78
N VAL A 136 -16.24 4.95 -8.04
CA VAL A 136 -15.05 5.50 -8.72
C VAL A 136 -14.82 6.99 -8.39
N ASN A 137 -15.69 7.60 -7.57
CA ASN A 137 -15.54 9.02 -7.26
C ASN A 137 -14.48 9.27 -6.17
N LEU A 138 -13.21 9.27 -6.59
CA LEU A 138 -12.03 9.58 -5.77
C LEU A 138 -12.05 11.03 -5.23
N ALA A 139 -12.77 11.94 -5.88
CA ALA A 139 -12.60 13.38 -5.80
C ALA A 139 -12.97 14.06 -4.45
N HIS A 140 -13.57 13.35 -3.49
CA HIS A 140 -14.03 13.96 -2.23
C HIS A 140 -13.07 13.78 -1.04
N VAL A 141 -11.97 13.04 -1.21
CA VAL A 141 -11.03 12.79 -0.11
C VAL A 141 -9.86 13.75 -0.17
N THR A 142 -9.87 14.77 0.68
CA THR A 142 -8.74 15.68 0.86
C THR A 142 -7.74 15.13 1.87
N PHE A 143 -6.46 15.12 1.49
CA PHE A 143 -5.36 14.65 2.30
C PHE A 143 -5.02 15.70 3.36
N LYS A 144 -5.05 15.28 4.62
CA LYS A 144 -4.70 16.10 5.77
C LYS A 144 -3.93 15.30 6.80
N TRP A 145 -2.83 15.85 7.29
CA TRP A 145 -2.05 15.22 8.35
C TRP A 145 -2.69 15.50 9.70
N GLU A 146 -3.28 14.46 10.30
CA GLU A 146 -4.02 14.56 11.56
C GLU A 146 -3.44 13.64 12.64
N PRO A 147 -3.65 13.93 13.94
CA PRO A 147 -3.19 13.07 15.03
C PRO A 147 -3.63 11.60 14.90
N GLY A 148 -4.85 11.36 14.39
CA GLY A 148 -5.37 10.02 14.14
C GLY A 148 -4.54 9.22 13.12
N PHE A 149 -3.93 9.89 12.14
CA PHE A 149 -3.03 9.21 11.20
C PHE A 149 -1.71 8.79 11.87
N GLU A 150 -1.18 9.61 12.78
CA GLU A 150 0.02 9.25 13.55
C GLU A 150 -0.22 8.10 14.51
N GLU A 151 -1.36 8.11 15.19
CA GLU A 151 -1.77 7.01 16.05
C GLU A 151 -1.92 5.73 15.21
N PHE A 152 -2.55 5.83 14.03
CA PHE A 152 -2.69 4.70 13.11
C PHE A 152 -1.32 4.10 12.73
N LEU A 153 -0.34 4.94 12.39
CA LEU A 153 1.02 4.50 12.04
C LEU A 153 1.72 3.77 13.20
N LYS A 154 1.47 4.19 14.44
CA LYS A 154 2.13 3.67 15.66
C LYS A 154 1.44 2.41 16.19
N THR A 155 0.12 2.39 16.31
CA THR A 155 -0.60 1.37 17.10
C THR A 155 -1.48 0.46 16.26
N ARG A 156 -2.21 1.00 15.28
CA ARG A 156 -3.27 0.28 14.54
C ARG A 156 -2.78 -0.44 13.29
N LYS A 157 -1.64 -0.03 12.72
CA LYS A 157 -1.09 -0.67 11.52
C LYS A 157 -0.73 -2.14 11.79
N LYS A 158 -1.33 -3.06 11.02
CA LYS A 158 -1.15 -4.52 11.17
C LYS A 158 0.30 -5.00 11.01
N ARG A 159 1.08 -4.41 10.09
CA ARG A 159 2.47 -4.82 9.81
C ARG A 159 3.40 -3.61 9.75
N ARG A 160 4.61 -3.74 10.33
CA ARG A 160 5.68 -2.71 10.31
C ARG A 160 5.20 -1.34 10.81
N LYS A 161 4.80 -1.29 12.08
CA LYS A 161 4.46 -0.07 12.82
C LYS A 161 5.63 0.92 12.77
N VAL A 162 5.32 2.20 12.65
CA VAL A 162 6.34 3.27 12.60
C VAL A 162 6.48 3.84 14.00
N LEU A 163 7.34 3.21 14.80
CA LEU A 163 7.55 3.61 16.20
C LEU A 163 8.61 4.71 16.35
N ASP A 164 9.57 4.79 15.43
CA ASP A 164 10.68 5.74 15.49
C ASP A 164 10.17 7.19 15.31
N PRO A 165 10.35 8.08 16.31
CA PRO A 165 9.89 9.47 16.24
C PRO A 165 10.50 10.25 15.07
N GLY A 166 11.77 9.97 14.73
CA GLY A 166 12.46 10.58 13.60
C GLY A 166 11.79 10.24 12.26
N THR A 167 11.38 8.99 12.09
CA THR A 167 10.68 8.51 10.89
C THR A 167 9.29 9.14 10.79
N VAL A 168 8.55 9.26 11.90
CA VAL A 168 7.24 9.94 11.91
C VAL A 168 7.40 11.41 11.51
N SER A 169 8.39 12.11 12.08
CA SER A 169 8.68 13.50 11.73
C SER A 169 9.05 13.66 10.24
N TYR A 170 9.88 12.75 9.71
CA TYR A 170 10.21 12.73 8.29
C TYR A 170 9.00 12.49 7.39
N TYR A 171 8.12 11.56 7.76
CA TYR A 171 6.87 11.31 7.04
C TYR A 171 5.94 12.51 7.07
N ARG A 172 5.80 13.16 8.24
CA ARG A 172 5.01 14.39 8.40
C ARG A 172 5.53 15.49 7.48
N SER A 173 6.84 15.69 7.43
CA SER A 173 7.47 16.68 6.53
C SER A 173 7.18 16.39 5.05
N LEU A 174 7.34 15.13 4.61
CA LEU A 174 7.04 14.72 3.25
C LEU A 174 5.56 14.90 2.90
N PHE A 175 4.66 14.49 3.80
CA PHE A 175 3.22 14.62 3.60
C PHE A 175 2.81 16.09 3.48
N LYS A 176 3.24 16.93 4.45
CA LYS A 176 2.94 18.35 4.46
C LYS A 176 3.38 19.07 3.19
N LYS A 177 4.53 18.68 2.64
CA LYS A 177 5.09 19.29 1.44
C LYS A 177 4.39 18.86 0.14
N HIS A 178 3.94 17.61 0.06
CA HIS A 178 3.56 17.01 -1.22
C HIS A 178 2.11 16.55 -1.34
N LEU A 179 1.43 16.29 -0.21
CA LEU A 179 0.11 15.66 -0.16
C LEU A 179 -0.93 16.52 0.56
N GLU A 180 -0.54 17.32 1.55
CA GLU A 180 -1.45 18.15 2.35
C GLU A 180 -2.31 19.07 1.46
N GLY A 181 -3.61 19.09 1.73
CA GLY A 181 -4.59 19.90 1.02
C GLY A 181 -4.96 19.38 -0.39
N LYS A 182 -4.29 18.33 -0.88
CA LYS A 182 -4.61 17.75 -2.19
C LYS A 182 -5.77 16.76 -2.09
N THR A 183 -6.60 16.72 -3.11
CA THR A 183 -7.66 15.73 -3.26
C THR A 183 -7.11 14.45 -3.88
N LEU A 184 -7.71 13.31 -3.52
CA LEU A 184 -7.40 12.03 -4.15
C LEU A 184 -7.86 12.07 -5.61
N SER A 185 -6.91 12.15 -6.54
CA SER A 185 -7.16 12.14 -7.98
C SER A 185 -6.14 11.26 -8.70
N GLU A 186 -6.43 10.90 -9.95
CA GLU A 186 -5.48 10.18 -10.79
C GLU A 186 -4.18 10.98 -11.00
N GLU A 187 -4.28 12.30 -11.17
CA GLU A 187 -3.12 13.20 -11.29
C GLU A 187 -2.22 13.15 -10.04
N LEU A 188 -2.81 13.12 -8.84
CA LEU A 188 -2.04 12.99 -7.60
C LEU A 188 -1.34 11.63 -7.53
N VAL A 189 -2.02 10.56 -7.97
CA VAL A 189 -1.44 9.21 -8.02
C VAL A 189 -0.25 9.17 -8.96
N GLU A 190 -0.38 9.71 -10.17
CA GLU A 190 0.70 9.79 -11.15
C GLU A 190 1.88 10.61 -10.64
N TYR A 191 1.62 11.76 -10.01
CA TYR A 191 2.64 12.57 -9.36
C TYR A 191 3.44 11.77 -8.32
N VAL A 192 2.76 11.01 -7.46
CA VAL A 192 3.39 10.20 -6.42
C VAL A 192 4.23 9.06 -7.02
N ILE A 193 3.76 8.43 -8.10
CA ILE A 193 4.48 7.35 -8.79
C ILE A 193 5.76 7.88 -9.42
N ASN A 194 5.71 9.03 -10.09
CA ASN A 194 6.85 9.58 -10.82
C ASN A 194 7.85 10.32 -9.92
N TYR A 195 7.49 10.62 -8.67
CA TYR A 195 8.38 11.28 -7.73
C TYR A 195 9.65 10.45 -7.43
N GLU A 196 10.82 11.10 -7.52
CA GLU A 196 12.13 10.47 -7.32
C GLU A 196 12.26 9.83 -5.94
N ASN A 197 11.78 10.52 -4.91
CA ASN A 197 11.85 10.03 -3.55
C ASN A 197 10.76 8.98 -3.31
N LYS A 198 11.18 7.71 -3.40
CA LYS A 198 10.33 6.53 -3.14
C LYS A 198 9.68 6.50 -1.74
N TRP A 199 10.11 7.33 -0.79
CA TRP A 199 9.43 7.46 0.50
C TRP A 199 8.06 8.13 0.38
N LEU A 200 7.86 9.04 -0.58
CA LEU A 200 6.55 9.65 -0.81
C LEU A 200 5.49 8.58 -1.14
N ARG A 201 5.83 7.61 -1.99
CA ARG A 201 4.99 6.45 -2.31
C ARG A 201 4.58 5.67 -1.07
N ASN A 202 5.52 5.45 -0.15
CA ASN A 202 5.23 4.76 1.11
C ASN A 202 4.30 5.58 2.03
N VAL A 203 4.54 6.88 2.16
CA VAL A 203 3.70 7.78 2.96
C VAL A 203 2.27 7.83 2.40
N PHE A 204 2.14 7.99 1.07
CA PHE A 204 0.86 7.95 0.37
C PHE A 204 0.12 6.62 0.62
N ARG A 205 0.78 5.47 0.42
CA ARG A 205 0.19 4.15 0.70
C ARG A 205 -0.25 3.99 2.15
N HIS A 206 0.51 4.52 3.10
CA HIS A 206 0.09 4.48 4.51
C HIS A 206 -1.16 5.31 4.76
N TYR A 207 -1.28 6.47 4.11
CA TYR A 207 -2.48 7.29 4.22
C TYR A 207 -3.69 6.61 3.56
N VAL A 208 -3.51 5.98 2.41
CA VAL A 208 -4.56 5.16 1.76
C VAL A 208 -5.02 4.02 2.68
N GLN A 209 -4.10 3.34 3.37
CA GLN A 209 -4.45 2.34 4.39
C GLN A 209 -5.25 2.93 5.55
N TYR A 210 -4.92 4.16 5.97
CA TYR A 210 -5.65 4.88 7.01
C TYR A 210 -7.06 5.27 6.55
N LEU A 211 -7.20 5.78 5.32
CA LEU A 211 -8.50 6.10 4.73
C LEU A 211 -9.39 4.85 4.62
N TYR A 212 -8.82 3.72 4.23
CA TYR A 212 -9.53 2.44 4.19
C TYR A 212 -9.94 1.96 5.59
N TYR A 213 -9.06 2.12 6.58
CA TYR A 213 -9.37 1.82 7.98
C TYR A 213 -10.55 2.67 8.50
N LEU A 214 -10.60 3.95 8.13
CA LEU A 214 -11.70 4.85 8.45
C LEU A 214 -12.95 4.64 7.57
N ARG A 215 -12.94 3.67 6.64
CA ARG A 215 -14.01 3.44 5.65
C ARG A 215 -14.35 4.65 4.78
N LYS A 216 -13.39 5.56 4.56
CA LYS A 216 -13.53 6.72 3.67
C LYS A 216 -13.35 6.39 2.19
N ILE A 217 -12.78 5.22 1.89
CA ILE A 217 -12.62 4.71 0.53
C ILE A 217 -13.12 3.26 0.46
N PRO A 218 -13.70 2.83 -0.68
CA PRO A 218 -14.18 1.46 -0.85
C PRO A 218 -13.01 0.47 -1.12
N PRO A 219 -13.23 -0.84 -0.95
CA PRO A 219 -12.21 -1.88 -1.16
C PRO A 219 -11.58 -1.85 -2.56
N GLU A 220 -12.36 -1.53 -3.59
CA GLU A 220 -11.94 -1.49 -4.99
C GLU A 220 -10.90 -0.38 -5.20
N THR A 221 -11.20 0.84 -4.71
CA THR A 221 -10.28 1.98 -4.70
C THR A 221 -9.02 1.68 -3.91
N TYR A 222 -9.17 1.05 -2.74
CA TYR A 222 -8.02 0.64 -1.94
C TYR A 222 -7.14 -0.36 -2.70
N GLY A 223 -7.74 -1.37 -3.33
CA GLY A 223 -7.04 -2.37 -4.14
C GLY A 223 -6.26 -1.73 -5.28
N TRP A 224 -6.94 -0.92 -6.11
CA TRP A 224 -6.35 -0.20 -7.23
C TRP A 224 -5.17 0.68 -6.81
N LEU A 225 -5.34 1.54 -5.79
CA LEU A 225 -4.25 2.41 -5.29
C LEU A 225 -3.05 1.61 -4.77
N MET A 226 -3.32 0.47 -4.13
CA MET A 226 -2.28 -0.39 -3.57
C MET A 226 -1.56 -1.23 -4.63
N GLU A 227 -2.15 -1.40 -5.80
CA GLU A 227 -1.52 -2.04 -6.96
C GLU A 227 -0.72 -1.02 -7.78
N VAL A 228 -1.35 0.10 -8.13
CA VAL A 228 -0.80 1.13 -9.03
C VAL A 228 0.35 1.91 -8.41
N VAL A 229 0.31 2.19 -7.10
CA VAL A 229 1.44 2.86 -6.42
C VAL A 229 2.34 1.80 -5.79
N PRO A 230 3.38 1.29 -6.46
CA PRO A 230 4.15 0.18 -5.94
C PRO A 230 4.81 0.52 -4.60
N SER A 231 4.84 -0.46 -3.69
CA SER A 231 5.67 -0.34 -2.50
C SER A 231 7.15 -0.19 -2.87
N ARG A 232 7.95 0.42 -2.00
CA ARG A 232 9.40 0.51 -2.22
C ARG A 232 10.00 -0.90 -2.36
N SER A 233 10.32 -1.29 -3.58
CA SER A 233 11.06 -2.53 -3.85
C SER A 233 12.53 -2.34 -3.53
N TYR A 234 13.10 -3.33 -2.84
CA TYR A 234 14.54 -3.47 -2.70
C TYR A 234 14.97 -4.44 -3.81
N LYS A 235 15.57 -3.93 -4.89
CA LYS A 235 16.31 -4.81 -5.80
C LYS A 235 17.46 -5.42 -5.01
N LEU A 236 17.57 -6.75 -5.03
CA LEU A 236 18.69 -7.48 -4.45
C LEU A 236 19.91 -7.21 -5.34
N ASP A 237 20.57 -6.09 -5.10
CA ASP A 237 21.79 -5.72 -5.82
C ASP A 237 22.96 -6.45 -5.13
N VAL A 238 23.45 -7.52 -5.77
CA VAL A 238 24.62 -8.28 -5.29
C VAL A 238 25.86 -7.46 -5.57
N ARG A 239 26.07 -6.41 -4.78
CA ARG A 239 27.28 -5.60 -4.88
C ARG A 239 28.40 -6.26 -4.09
N PRO A 240 29.57 -6.53 -4.70
CA PRO A 240 30.77 -6.77 -3.92
C PRO A 240 31.02 -5.48 -3.12
N TYR A 241 31.06 -5.59 -1.80
CA TYR A 241 31.55 -4.52 -0.94
C TYR A 241 32.98 -4.90 -0.57
N PRO A 242 34.00 -4.54 -1.38
CA PRO A 242 35.39 -4.73 -1.00
C PRO A 242 35.69 -3.72 0.10
N ILE A 243 35.37 -4.08 1.35
CA ILE A 243 35.93 -3.37 2.49
C ILE A 243 37.22 -4.09 2.83
N ASN A 244 38.32 -3.36 2.72
CA ASN A 244 39.63 -3.85 3.11
C ASN A 244 39.70 -3.88 4.65
N LEU A 245 40.40 -4.86 5.22
CA LEU A 245 40.59 -4.92 6.67
C LEU A 245 41.51 -3.80 7.15
N GLU A 246 42.42 -3.31 6.30
CA GLU A 246 43.31 -2.19 6.58
C GLU A 246 42.53 -0.89 6.87
N ASP A 247 41.49 -0.58 6.07
CA ASP A 247 40.63 0.59 6.32
C ASP A 247 39.95 0.53 7.71
N VAL A 248 39.66 -0.69 8.17
CA VAL A 248 39.01 -0.94 9.46
C VAL A 248 40.02 -0.73 10.59
N GLU A 249 41.21 -1.29 10.45
CA GLU A 249 42.31 -1.10 11.40
C GLU A 249 42.64 0.39 11.56
N GLU A 250 42.81 1.12 10.45
CA GLU A 250 43.06 2.55 10.45
C GLU A 250 41.92 3.34 11.11
N THR A 251 40.67 2.99 10.79
CA THR A 251 39.49 3.60 11.42
C THR A 251 39.48 3.37 12.93
N MET A 252 39.77 2.15 13.39
CA MET A 252 39.79 1.82 14.82
C MET A 252 40.91 2.55 15.56
N ARG A 253 42.11 2.64 14.96
CA ARG A 253 43.23 3.41 15.50
C ARG A 253 42.89 4.90 15.60
N TYR A 254 42.42 5.51 14.51
CA TYR A 254 42.04 6.92 14.49
C TYR A 254 41.00 7.24 15.55
N LEU A 255 39.94 6.43 15.68
CA LEU A 255 38.89 6.65 16.67
C LEU A 255 39.41 6.49 18.10
N ARG A 256 40.32 5.54 18.35
CA ARG A 256 40.92 5.32 19.68
C ARG A 256 41.66 6.57 20.16
N GLU A 257 42.40 7.21 19.26
CA GLU A 257 43.21 8.41 19.56
C GLU A 257 42.37 9.69 19.64
N ASN A 258 41.36 9.83 18.77
CA ASN A 258 40.66 11.10 18.57
C ASN A 258 39.26 11.18 19.18
N HIS A 259 38.60 10.04 19.45
CA HIS A 259 37.22 10.04 19.95
C HIS A 259 36.83 8.70 20.63
N GLU A 260 37.20 8.55 21.91
CA GLU A 260 36.99 7.32 22.71
C GLU A 260 35.55 6.78 22.68
N LEU A 261 34.53 7.65 22.80
CA LEU A 261 33.13 7.21 22.72
C LEU A 261 32.75 6.62 21.34
N TYR A 262 33.28 7.17 20.25
CA TYR A 262 33.00 6.64 18.90
C TYR A 262 33.82 5.38 18.66
N TYR A 263 35.03 5.30 19.23
CA TYR A 263 35.80 4.07 19.30
C TYR A 263 35.01 2.95 19.99
N LEU A 264 34.44 3.20 21.18
CA LEU A 264 33.56 2.25 21.87
C LEU A 264 32.40 1.79 20.97
N ILE A 265 31.70 2.72 20.33
CA ILE A 265 30.56 2.38 19.45
C ILE A 265 31.01 1.47 18.30
N TYR A 266 32.12 1.79 17.64
CA TYR A 266 32.65 0.98 16.54
C TYR A 266 33.15 -0.37 17.02
N ARG A 267 33.81 -0.40 18.18
CA ARG A 267 34.31 -1.61 18.84
C ARG A 267 33.17 -2.55 19.20
N LEU A 268 32.12 -2.04 19.85
CA LEU A 268 30.91 -2.80 20.12
C LEU A 268 30.32 -3.35 18.83
N MET A 269 30.14 -2.54 17.78
CA MET A 269 29.59 -3.01 16.50
C MET A 269 30.44 -4.10 15.84
N LEU A 270 31.76 -4.05 15.99
CA LEU A 270 32.68 -5.03 15.43
C LEU A 270 32.68 -6.33 16.24
N GLU A 271 32.77 -6.26 17.56
CA GLU A 271 32.80 -7.42 18.45
C GLU A 271 31.44 -8.14 18.48
N SER A 272 30.36 -7.41 18.70
CA SER A 272 29.03 -8.01 18.82
C SER A 272 28.32 -8.24 17.47
N GLY A 273 28.76 -7.56 16.40
CA GLY A 273 27.99 -7.49 15.15
C GLY A 273 26.66 -6.73 15.27
N LEU A 274 26.48 -5.90 16.29
CA LEU A 274 25.27 -5.09 16.48
C LEU A 274 25.02 -4.09 15.34
N ARG A 275 23.76 -3.70 15.18
CA ARG A 275 23.39 -2.55 14.33
C ARG A 275 23.67 -1.28 15.11
N LEU A 276 24.07 -0.20 14.41
CA LEU A 276 24.35 1.09 15.05
C LEU A 276 23.23 1.54 16.00
N SER A 277 21.96 1.40 15.63
CA SER A 277 20.84 1.77 16.52
C SER A 277 20.78 0.94 17.81
N HIS A 278 21.12 -0.34 17.75
CA HIS A 278 21.13 -1.21 18.93
C HIS A 278 22.38 -0.96 19.78
N THR A 279 23.53 -0.68 19.15
CA THR A 279 24.73 -0.27 19.89
C THR A 279 24.51 1.02 20.67
N LEU A 280 23.83 2.00 20.06
CA LEU A 280 23.48 3.24 20.75
C LEU A 280 22.54 2.98 21.93
N LEU A 281 21.53 2.12 21.74
CA LEU A 281 20.63 1.71 22.83
C LEU A 281 21.39 1.04 23.97
N VAL A 282 22.31 0.13 23.67
CA VAL A 282 23.13 -0.55 24.70
C VAL A 282 23.98 0.44 25.48
N VAL A 283 24.54 1.48 24.85
CA VAL A 283 25.33 2.51 25.56
C VAL A 283 24.43 3.39 26.43
N GLU A 284 23.25 3.75 25.93
CA GLU A 284 22.30 4.64 26.61
C GLU A 284 21.61 3.95 27.80
N GLU A 285 21.19 2.69 27.64
CA GLU A 285 20.40 1.93 28.60
C GLU A 285 21.20 0.81 29.29
N PHE A 286 22.53 0.96 29.37
CA PHE A 286 23.39 -0.07 29.97
C PHE A 286 23.05 -0.26 31.46
N ASN A 287 22.53 -1.44 31.80
CA ASN A 287 22.21 -1.82 33.17
C ASN A 287 22.65 -3.27 33.44
N PRO A 288 23.88 -3.51 33.91
CA PRO A 288 24.45 -4.85 33.96
C PRO A 288 23.81 -5.76 35.01
N ARG A 289 23.28 -5.19 36.11
CA ARG A 289 22.76 -5.94 37.27
C ARG A 289 21.27 -6.25 37.20
N GLU A 290 20.61 -5.86 36.12
CA GLU A 290 19.19 -6.12 35.96
C GLU A 290 18.93 -7.62 35.76
N LEU A 291 17.99 -8.19 36.50
CA LEU A 291 17.49 -9.53 36.22
C LEU A 291 16.49 -9.45 35.07
N VAL A 292 16.70 -10.26 34.04
CA VAL A 292 15.88 -10.26 32.84
C VAL A 292 15.40 -11.67 32.51
N GLU A 293 14.14 -11.77 32.10
CA GLU A 293 13.60 -12.98 31.52
C GLU A 293 13.90 -13.02 30.02
N ILE A 294 14.50 -14.11 29.56
CA ILE A 294 14.70 -14.38 28.14
C ILE A 294 13.34 -14.74 27.55
N LEU A 295 12.78 -13.77 26.82
CA LEU A 295 11.47 -13.90 26.18
C LEU A 295 11.38 -15.19 25.35
N GLY A 296 10.29 -15.94 25.50
CA GLY A 296 10.03 -17.16 24.74
C GLY A 296 10.82 -18.40 25.17
N VAL A 297 11.69 -18.30 26.17
CA VAL A 297 12.40 -19.43 26.79
C VAL A 297 12.06 -19.53 28.29
N GLY A 298 11.67 -18.43 28.94
CA GLY A 298 11.25 -18.43 30.35
C GLY A 298 12.41 -18.54 31.33
N LEU A 299 13.64 -18.29 30.87
CA LEU A 299 14.86 -18.35 31.68
C LEU A 299 15.17 -16.96 32.25
N GLU A 300 15.33 -16.88 33.56
CA GLU A 300 15.84 -15.68 34.24
C GLU A 300 17.37 -15.70 34.27
N THR A 301 17.98 -14.57 33.92
CA THR A 301 19.44 -14.39 33.94
C THR A 301 19.77 -12.96 34.31
N GLU A 302 20.96 -12.73 34.87
CA GLU A 302 21.53 -11.39 34.89
C GLU A 302 21.69 -10.89 33.47
N ARG A 303 21.41 -9.60 33.27
CA ARG A 303 21.47 -8.97 31.95
C ARG A 303 22.89 -9.01 31.39
N LEU A 304 23.92 -8.87 32.24
CA LEU A 304 25.31 -9.07 31.88
C LEU A 304 25.82 -10.41 32.44
N VAL A 305 26.40 -11.25 31.59
CA VAL A 305 27.11 -12.47 32.00
C VAL A 305 28.54 -12.39 31.49
N CYS A 306 29.51 -12.49 32.39
CA CYS A 306 30.93 -12.41 32.06
C CYS A 306 31.65 -13.75 32.24
N PHE A 307 32.44 -14.11 31.24
CA PHE A 307 33.31 -15.27 31.22
C PHE A 307 34.77 -14.80 31.29
N GLU A 308 35.19 -14.32 32.48
CA GLU A 308 36.50 -13.69 32.64
C GLU A 308 37.67 -14.58 32.20
N SER A 309 37.60 -15.88 32.50
CA SER A 309 38.59 -16.88 32.05
C SER A 309 38.68 -17.02 30.53
N LYS A 310 37.64 -16.62 29.80
CA LYS A 310 37.57 -16.62 28.33
C LYS A 310 37.71 -15.21 27.73
N GLY A 311 37.86 -14.17 28.56
CA GLY A 311 38.12 -12.79 28.14
C GLY A 311 36.93 -12.04 27.52
N PHE A 312 35.69 -12.51 27.72
CA PHE A 312 34.51 -11.86 27.12
C PHE A 312 33.29 -11.82 28.06
N CYS A 313 32.33 -10.98 27.70
CA CYS A 313 31.00 -10.93 28.31
C CYS A 313 29.92 -10.96 27.22
N ARG A 314 28.70 -11.32 27.62
CA ARG A 314 27.49 -11.18 26.82
C ARG A 314 26.46 -10.37 27.60
N TYR A 315 25.77 -9.49 26.90
CA TYR A 315 24.71 -8.64 27.46
C TYR A 315 23.39 -8.90 26.74
N TYR A 316 22.31 -9.15 27.48
CA TYR A 316 20.98 -9.31 26.92
C TYR A 316 20.38 -7.94 26.58
N VAL A 317 20.10 -7.72 25.29
CA VAL A 317 19.55 -6.48 24.74
C VAL A 317 18.01 -6.53 24.64
N GLY A 318 17.42 -7.72 24.44
CA GLY A 318 15.97 -7.93 24.52
C GLY A 318 15.09 -7.20 23.49
N ILE A 319 15.63 -6.71 22.36
CA ILE A 319 14.83 -6.03 21.33
C ILE A 319 14.04 -7.07 20.52
N ARG A 320 12.72 -7.07 20.65
CA ARG A 320 11.77 -7.87 19.84
C ARG A 320 10.60 -7.02 19.31
N GLY A 321 9.77 -7.59 18.43
CA GLY A 321 8.55 -6.93 17.92
C GLY A 321 8.69 -6.21 16.58
N SER A 322 8.24 -4.96 16.48
CA SER A 322 8.22 -4.20 15.20
C SER A 322 9.58 -3.69 14.73
N GLN A 323 10.61 -3.80 15.57
CA GLN A 323 11.99 -3.49 15.23
C GLN A 323 12.73 -4.74 14.78
N LYS A 324 13.93 -4.58 14.21
CA LYS A 324 14.76 -5.75 13.87
C LYS A 324 15.23 -6.40 15.17
N PRO A 325 15.06 -7.71 15.35
CA PRO A 325 15.38 -8.35 16.62
C PRO A 325 16.86 -8.21 16.97
N CYS A 326 17.12 -8.15 18.28
CA CYS A 326 18.43 -8.14 18.91
C CYS A 326 18.36 -8.79 20.29
N GLU A 327 18.99 -9.93 20.45
CA GLU A 327 18.92 -10.67 21.72
C GLU A 327 20.17 -10.43 22.55
N TRP A 328 21.34 -10.75 22.00
CA TRP A 328 22.60 -10.69 22.73
C TRP A 328 23.59 -9.72 22.09
N ALA A 329 24.40 -9.10 22.93
CA ALA A 329 25.58 -8.34 22.56
C ALA A 329 26.81 -8.98 23.20
N TYR A 330 27.65 -9.62 22.39
CA TYR A 330 28.92 -10.18 22.85
C TYR A 330 30.05 -9.16 22.69
N PHE A 331 30.94 -9.05 23.67
CA PHE A 331 32.08 -8.13 23.62
C PHE A 331 33.18 -8.54 24.60
N SER A 332 34.40 -8.06 24.38
CA SER A 332 35.54 -8.33 25.25
C SER A 332 35.42 -7.63 26.61
N VAL A 333 36.12 -8.14 27.62
CA VAL A 333 36.20 -7.49 28.95
C VAL A 333 36.80 -6.07 28.86
N GLU A 334 37.68 -5.83 27.89
CA GLU A 334 38.21 -4.48 27.64
C GLU A 334 37.12 -3.53 27.12
N THR A 335 36.23 -4.01 26.25
CA THR A 335 35.07 -3.24 25.79
C THR A 335 34.08 -2.99 26.92
N LEU A 336 33.90 -3.93 27.85
CA LEU A 336 33.06 -3.72 29.04
C LEU A 336 33.54 -2.50 29.84
N ARG A 337 34.84 -2.38 30.12
CA ARG A 337 35.42 -1.25 30.86
C ARG A 337 35.14 0.10 30.15
N LEU A 338 35.25 0.12 28.83
CA LEU A 338 34.92 1.31 28.03
C LEU A 338 33.41 1.62 28.06
N LEU A 339 32.58 0.58 28.03
CA LEU A 339 31.12 0.71 28.10
C LEU A 339 30.68 1.27 29.45
N GLU A 340 31.21 0.77 30.56
CA GLU A 340 30.94 1.27 31.91
C GLU A 340 31.30 2.75 32.05
N LYS A 341 32.43 3.18 31.48
CA LYS A 341 32.87 4.60 31.47
C LYS A 341 31.92 5.53 30.72
N HIS A 342 31.20 5.00 29.73
CA HIS A 342 30.35 5.79 28.83
C HIS A 342 28.86 5.46 28.93
N ALA A 343 28.47 4.62 29.88
CA ALA A 343 27.09 4.24 30.13
C ALA A 343 26.20 5.47 30.36
N GLY A 344 24.97 5.44 29.87
CA GLY A 344 24.01 6.54 29.99
C GLY A 344 24.21 7.69 29.00
N ARG A 345 25.18 7.60 28.08
CA ARG A 345 25.39 8.66 27.07
C ARG A 345 24.49 8.48 25.85
N THR A 346 23.65 9.47 25.57
CA THR A 346 22.89 9.55 24.32
C THR A 346 23.75 10.11 23.18
N VAL A 347 23.80 9.42 22.04
CA VAL A 347 24.51 9.89 20.84
C VAL A 347 23.60 9.86 19.61
N ASN A 348 23.53 10.99 18.90
CA ASN A 348 22.77 11.04 17.66
C ASN A 348 23.46 10.24 16.54
N ARG A 349 22.74 9.26 16.00
CA ARG A 349 23.14 8.43 14.85
C ARG A 349 23.69 9.23 13.66
N ASN A 350 23.08 10.38 13.36
CA ASN A 350 23.49 11.22 12.24
C ASN A 350 24.85 11.88 12.48
N SER A 351 25.17 12.20 13.73
CA SER A 351 26.47 12.80 14.10
C SER A 351 27.61 11.82 13.81
N ILE A 352 27.46 10.55 14.20
CA ILE A 352 28.45 9.49 13.92
C ILE A 352 28.66 9.31 12.41
N ARG A 353 27.56 9.24 11.65
CA ARG A 353 27.64 9.09 10.19
C ARG A 353 28.30 10.30 9.52
N LYS A 354 28.01 11.52 9.98
CA LYS A 354 28.63 12.75 9.48
C LYS A 354 30.12 12.78 9.83
N TYR A 355 30.49 12.44 11.07
CA TYR A 355 31.86 12.37 11.52
C TYR A 355 32.69 11.37 10.70
N ALA A 356 32.18 10.15 10.51
CA ALA A 356 32.84 9.13 9.70
C ALA A 356 33.10 9.62 8.26
N LYS A 357 32.11 10.27 7.64
CA LYS A 357 32.27 10.84 6.30
C LYS A 357 33.31 11.95 6.23
N ARG A 358 33.30 12.88 7.20
CA ARG A 358 34.24 14.02 7.24
C ARG A 358 35.69 13.54 7.38
N ASN A 359 35.91 12.52 8.21
CA ASN A 359 37.23 11.97 8.49
C ASN A 359 37.58 10.77 7.60
N LYS A 360 36.83 10.52 6.51
CA LYS A 360 37.06 9.42 5.56
C LYS A 360 37.14 8.01 6.20
N LEU A 361 36.46 7.81 7.33
CA LEU A 361 36.42 6.55 8.07
C LEU A 361 35.41 5.55 7.48
N VAL A 362 35.60 4.26 7.79
CA VAL A 362 34.64 3.21 7.44
C VAL A 362 33.26 3.54 8.03
N LEU A 363 32.21 3.52 7.20
CA LEU A 363 30.86 3.82 7.70
C LEU A 363 30.37 2.74 8.69
N PRO A 364 29.64 3.10 9.77
CA PRO A 364 29.22 2.13 10.80
C PRO A 364 28.48 0.91 10.25
N LYS A 365 27.65 1.09 9.21
CA LYS A 365 26.91 -0.03 8.57
C LYS A 365 27.80 -1.16 8.05
N TYR A 366 29.08 -0.86 7.79
CA TYR A 366 30.06 -1.82 7.27
C TYR A 366 30.73 -2.63 8.39
N MET A 367 30.87 -2.09 9.60
CA MET A 367 31.42 -2.82 10.76
C MET A 367 30.70 -4.15 10.99
N ARG A 368 29.37 -4.13 10.99
CA ARG A 368 28.54 -5.35 11.10
C ARG A 368 28.78 -6.37 9.96
N LYS A 369 29.08 -5.89 8.74
CA LYS A 369 29.39 -6.78 7.59
C LYS A 369 30.77 -7.41 7.73
N ILE A 370 31.76 -6.66 8.22
CA ILE A 370 33.11 -7.15 8.50
C ILE A 370 33.06 -8.18 9.63
N ALA A 371 32.37 -7.86 10.73
CA ALA A 371 32.13 -8.79 11.83
C ALA A 371 31.57 -10.12 11.33
N TRP A 372 30.57 -10.07 10.44
CA TRP A 372 30.01 -11.27 9.82
C TRP A 372 31.05 -12.05 9.02
N ARG A 373 31.85 -11.39 8.16
CA ARG A 373 32.89 -12.03 7.34
C ARG A 373 33.96 -12.71 8.19
N LEU A 374 34.27 -12.17 9.35
CA LEU A 374 35.27 -12.72 10.27
C LEU A 374 34.67 -13.84 11.13
N MET A 375 33.46 -13.68 11.66
CA MET A 375 32.75 -14.71 12.44
C MET A 375 32.60 -16.01 11.64
N ILE A 376 32.09 -15.97 10.40
CA ILE A 376 31.86 -17.18 9.58
C ILE A 376 33.13 -17.95 9.22
N ARG A 377 34.33 -17.42 9.50
CA ARG A 377 35.61 -18.13 9.33
C ARG A 377 35.99 -18.97 10.54
N VAL A 378 35.44 -18.66 11.71
CA VAL A 378 35.84 -19.26 13.00
C VAL A 378 34.70 -19.94 13.76
N MET A 379 33.45 -19.72 13.33
CA MET A 379 32.27 -20.34 13.92
C MET A 379 31.27 -20.74 12.82
N PRO A 380 30.39 -21.71 13.11
CA PRO A 380 29.32 -22.09 12.19
C PRO A 380 28.40 -20.91 11.83
N ARG A 381 27.72 -20.98 10.68
CA ARG A 381 26.95 -19.85 10.14
C ARG A 381 25.73 -19.53 11.01
N GLU A 382 25.11 -20.55 11.56
CA GLU A 382 24.00 -20.54 12.51
C GLU A 382 24.39 -19.83 13.81
N VAL A 383 25.55 -20.17 14.38
CA VAL A 383 26.12 -19.48 15.55
C VAL A 383 26.42 -18.02 15.21
N ALA A 384 27.04 -17.73 14.06
CA ALA A 384 27.28 -16.35 13.62
C ALA A 384 25.98 -15.56 13.39
N ARG A 385 24.91 -16.21 12.89
CA ARG A 385 23.58 -15.61 12.76
C ARG A 385 22.99 -15.30 14.12
N PHE A 386 23.11 -16.22 15.08
CA PHE A 386 22.64 -16.06 16.44
C PHE A 386 23.35 -14.87 17.13
N VAL A 387 24.69 -14.83 17.12
CA VAL A 387 25.49 -13.73 17.69
C VAL A 387 25.09 -12.37 17.07
N GLN A 388 24.86 -12.31 15.76
CA GLN A 388 24.40 -11.07 15.12
C GLN A 388 22.88 -10.80 15.23
N SER A 389 22.12 -11.66 15.90
CA SER A 389 20.65 -11.62 15.98
C SER A 389 19.99 -11.56 14.59
N ARG A 390 20.38 -12.49 13.72
CA ARG A 390 19.77 -12.76 12.40
C ARG A 390 18.86 -13.99 12.47
N LEU A 391 17.99 -14.02 13.48
CA LEU A 391 17.18 -15.19 13.84
C LEU A 391 16.22 -15.63 12.72
N GLY A 392 15.69 -14.68 11.94
CA GLY A 392 14.83 -15.01 10.79
C GLY A 392 15.55 -15.67 9.60
N GLU A 393 16.89 -15.81 9.66
CA GLU A 393 17.69 -16.53 8.66
C GLU A 393 18.05 -17.95 9.13
N LEU A 394 17.66 -18.35 10.34
CA LEU A 394 17.86 -19.70 10.88
C LEU A 394 16.77 -20.65 10.40
N ARG A 395 17.13 -21.90 10.12
CA ARG A 395 16.13 -22.96 9.82
C ARG A 395 15.47 -23.44 11.11
N ILE A 396 14.26 -24.00 10.98
CA ILE A 396 13.50 -24.54 12.13
C ILE A 396 14.32 -25.62 12.88
N SER A 397 15.07 -26.46 12.15
CA SER A 397 15.95 -27.48 12.71
C SER A 397 17.21 -26.94 13.40
N GLU A 398 17.58 -25.68 13.14
CA GLU A 398 18.77 -25.01 13.68
C GLU A 398 18.43 -24.14 14.91
N ALA A 399 17.16 -24.04 15.30
CA ALA A 399 16.66 -23.02 16.22
C ALA A 399 16.49 -23.49 17.68
N ARG A 400 17.28 -24.48 18.13
CA ARG A 400 17.34 -24.79 19.58
C ARG A 400 18.15 -23.72 20.27
N TYR A 401 17.45 -22.87 21.02
CA TYR A 401 18.00 -21.65 21.60
C TYR A 401 19.16 -21.92 22.58
N GLU A 402 19.00 -22.93 23.44
CA GLU A 402 20.01 -23.30 24.45
C GLU A 402 21.31 -23.80 23.81
N ASP A 403 21.20 -24.66 22.80
CA ASP A 403 22.34 -25.15 22.02
C ASP A 403 23.11 -23.99 21.38
N LEU A 404 22.40 -23.08 20.68
CA LEU A 404 23.03 -21.93 20.01
C LEU A 404 23.71 -20.97 20.98
N LEU A 405 23.14 -20.79 22.17
CA LEU A 405 23.70 -19.92 23.20
C LEU A 405 24.99 -20.52 23.77
N GLY A 406 25.00 -21.81 24.08
CA GLY A 406 26.19 -22.52 24.56
C GLY A 406 27.29 -22.61 23.50
N GLU A 407 26.93 -22.91 22.25
CA GLU A 407 27.86 -22.92 21.11
C GLU A 407 28.45 -21.54 20.87
N ALA A 408 27.64 -20.47 20.94
CA ALA A 408 28.14 -19.11 20.82
C ALA A 408 29.21 -18.81 21.88
N ASP A 409 28.97 -19.15 23.15
CA ASP A 409 29.93 -18.95 24.22
C ASP A 409 31.22 -19.78 24.05
N GLN A 410 31.14 -20.92 23.36
CA GLN A 410 32.30 -21.77 23.05
C GLN A 410 33.14 -21.21 21.89
N TYR A 411 32.50 -20.73 20.83
CA TYR A 411 33.19 -20.25 19.63
C TYR A 411 33.65 -18.78 19.73
N TYR A 412 32.97 -17.96 20.53
CA TYR A 412 33.23 -16.51 20.57
C TYR A 412 34.68 -16.12 20.94
N PRO A 413 35.39 -16.79 21.85
CA PRO A 413 36.80 -16.49 22.13
C PRO A 413 37.71 -16.59 20.90
N LYS A 414 37.44 -17.56 19.99
CA LYS A 414 38.19 -17.70 18.74
C LYS A 414 38.00 -16.48 17.83
N TYR A 415 36.79 -15.91 17.84
CA TYR A 415 36.50 -14.68 17.11
C TYR A 415 37.22 -13.46 17.70
N LEU A 416 37.24 -13.33 19.02
CA LEU A 416 38.00 -12.27 19.69
C LEU A 416 39.51 -12.36 19.39
N ALA A 417 40.08 -13.57 19.38
CA ALA A 417 41.49 -13.77 19.01
C ALA A 417 41.78 -13.24 17.60
N VAL A 418 40.93 -13.56 16.62
CA VAL A 418 41.05 -13.04 15.25
C VAL A 418 40.95 -11.51 15.20
N LEU A 419 40.08 -10.89 16.00
CA LEU A 419 40.02 -9.43 16.08
C LEU A 419 41.29 -8.84 16.70
N GLY A 420 41.81 -9.47 17.75
CA GLY A 420 43.08 -9.10 18.39
C GLY A 420 44.23 -9.08 17.38
N GLU A 421 44.37 -10.16 16.61
CA GLU A 421 45.44 -10.32 15.61
C GLU A 421 45.29 -9.40 14.40
N LYS A 422 44.06 -9.16 13.93
CA LYS A 422 43.83 -8.50 12.63
C LYS A 422 43.47 -7.03 12.73
N ILE A 423 42.98 -6.56 13.87
CA ILE A 423 42.43 -5.20 14.03
C ILE A 423 43.06 -4.47 15.21
N TYR A 424 43.31 -5.16 16.32
CA TYR A 424 43.78 -4.53 17.56
C TYR A 424 45.27 -4.71 17.83
N LYS A 425 46.09 -5.02 16.80
CA LYS A 425 47.53 -5.21 16.95
C LYS A 425 48.13 -4.14 17.85
N LYS A 426 48.84 -4.56 18.91
CA LYS A 426 49.72 -3.64 19.62
C LYS A 426 50.84 -3.26 18.66
N PRO A 427 51.23 -1.98 18.55
CA PRO A 427 52.43 -1.63 17.80
C PRO A 427 53.60 -2.43 18.38
N ALA A 428 54.41 -3.02 17.50
CA ALA A 428 55.66 -3.64 17.92
C ALA A 428 56.47 -2.57 18.65
N ILE A 429 56.84 -2.85 19.90
CA ILE A 429 57.79 -2.03 20.64
C ILE A 429 59.09 -2.11 19.84
N SER A 430 59.50 -1.00 19.23
CA SER A 430 60.81 -0.92 18.60
C SER A 430 61.87 -1.00 19.70
N GLU A 431 62.54 -2.15 19.80
CA GLU A 431 63.82 -2.25 20.50
C GLU A 431 64.88 -1.49 19.69
N ALA A 432 65.07 -0.21 20.02
CA ALA A 432 66.24 0.61 19.71
C ALA A 432 66.14 1.83 20.66
N GLU A 433 67.10 2.19 21.52
CA GLU A 433 68.55 2.12 21.39
C GLU A 433 69.19 1.85 22.77
N THR A 434 70.16 0.94 22.79
CA THR A 434 71.13 0.82 23.90
C THR A 434 72.12 1.99 23.81
N PRO A 435 72.32 2.83 24.84
CA PRO A 435 73.31 3.89 24.77
C PRO A 435 74.73 3.31 24.79
N GLN A 436 75.45 3.45 23.67
CA GLN A 436 76.88 3.19 23.61
C GLN A 436 77.63 4.22 24.47
N THR A 437 78.41 3.68 25.40
CA THR A 437 79.59 4.22 26.09
C THR A 437 80.14 5.56 25.55
N LEU A 438 79.97 6.62 26.33
CA LEU A 438 80.75 7.85 26.27
C LEU A 438 82.22 7.56 26.67
N ARG A 439 83.11 7.60 25.67
CA ARG A 439 84.55 7.72 25.89
C ARG A 439 84.86 9.12 26.41
N LYS A 440 85.57 9.16 27.53
CA LYS A 440 86.23 10.34 28.10
C LYS A 440 87.23 10.92 27.08
N HIS A 441 87.12 12.22 26.81
CA HIS A 441 88.24 13.03 26.34
C HIS A 441 88.41 14.19 27.32
N THR A 442 89.53 14.15 28.04
CA THR A 442 90.11 15.25 28.81
C THR A 442 90.73 16.27 27.85
N PRO A 443 90.64 17.59 28.12
CA PRO A 443 91.58 18.55 27.59
C PRO A 443 92.60 19.01 28.65
N HIS A 444 93.76 19.40 28.13
CA HIS A 444 94.94 19.95 28.79
C HIS A 444 94.68 21.18 29.67
#